data_AF-A0A833GRW9-F1
#
_entry.id   AF-A0A833GRW9-F1
#
_cell.length_a   1.000
_cell.length_b   1.000
_cell.length_c   1.000
_cell.angle_alpha   90.00
_cell.angle_beta   90.00
_cell.angle_gamma   90.00
#
_symmetry.space_group_name_H-M   'P 1'
#
loop_
_entity.id
_entity.type
_entity.pdbx_description
1 polymer ?
#
loop_
_entity_poly.entity_id
_entity_poly.type
_entity_poly.pdbx_seq_one_letter_code
_entity_poly.pdbx_strand_id
1 'polypeptide(L)' 'MQTATISFDPFNSLSDEACQERIRAARAKLGKKAVILCHHHQRADIYQHAD' A
#
# COMPACT_ATOMS: atom_id res chain seq x y z
N MET A 1 -1.24 13.28 23.90
CA MET A 1 -1.32 12.28 22.82
C MET A 1 -0.02 11.48 22.85
N GLN A 2 -0.04 10.19 23.19
CA GLN A 2 1.14 9.34 23.12
C GLN A 2 1.22 8.76 21.71
N THR A 3 2.18 9.21 20.91
CA THR A 3 2.34 8.78 19.52
C THR A 3 3.16 7.50 19.49
N ALA A 4 2.52 6.36 19.20
CA ALA A 4 3.26 5.14 18.94
C ALA A 4 3.98 5.28 17.59
N THR A 5 5.31 5.21 17.61
CA THR A 5 6.14 5.22 16.39
C THR A 5 6.07 3.85 15.74
N ILE A 6 5.54 3.80 14.52
CA ILE A 6 5.58 2.60 13.68
C ILE A 6 6.99 2.51 13.08
N SER A 7 7.69 1.39 13.29
CA SER A 7 8.94 1.11 12.58
C SER A 7 8.64 0.76 11.12
N PHE A 8 9.37 1.39 10.21
CA PHE A 8 9.22 1.18 8.77
C PHE A 8 10.14 0.09 8.21
N ASP A 9 11.12 -0.39 9.00
CA ASP A 9 12.10 -1.40 8.58
C ASP A 9 11.48 -2.68 8.00
N PRO A 10 10.38 -3.22 8.56
CA PRO A 10 9.73 -4.40 8.00
C PRO A 10 9.09 -4.17 6.63
N PHE A 11 8.78 -2.92 6.28
CA PHE A 11 8.17 -2.58 5.00
C PHE A 11 9.22 -2.30 3.92
N ASN A 12 10.39 -1.78 4.31
CA ASN A 12 11.50 -1.50 3.40
C ASN A 12 12.11 -2.77 2.79
N SER A 13 11.98 -3.91 3.47
CA SER A 13 12.51 -5.20 3.02
C SER A 13 11.52 -6.03 2.19
N LEU A 14 10.30 -5.53 1.98
CA LEU A 14 9.31 -6.23 1.17
C LEU A 14 9.66 -6.13 -0.30
N SER A 15 9.50 -7.25 -1.01
CA SER A 15 9.55 -7.23 -2.46
C SER A 15 8.33 -6.49 -3.03
N ASP A 16 8.48 -5.96 -4.24
CA ASP A 16 7.39 -5.30 -4.94
C ASP A 16 6.21 -6.28 -5.09
N GLU A 17 6.44 -7.55 -5.45
CA GLU A 17 5.39 -8.56 -5.62
C GLU A 17 4.60 -8.79 -4.32
N ALA A 18 5.29 -8.88 -3.18
CA ALA A 18 4.64 -9.02 -1.88
C ALA A 18 3.79 -7.79 -1.54
N CYS A 19 4.25 -6.59 -1.91
CA CYS A 19 3.47 -5.37 -1.75
C CYS A 19 2.22 -5.37 -2.63
N GLN A 20 2.36 -5.79 -3.89
CA GLN A 20 1.27 -5.89 -4.87
C GLN A 20 0.17 -6.84 -4.38
N GLU A 21 0.54 -8.01 -3.87
CA GLU A 21 -0.41 -9.00 -3.35
C GLU A 21 -1.18 -8.45 -2.14
N ARG A 22 -0.47 -7.80 -1.21
CA ARG A 22 -1.09 -7.17 -0.03
C ARG A 22 -2.09 -6.09 -0.41
N ILE A 23 -1.77 -5.25 -1.40
CA ILE A 23 -2.68 -4.21 -1.88
C ILE A 23 -3.95 -4.84 -2.48
N ARG A 24 -3.82 -5.88 -3.31
CA ARG A 24 -4.98 -6.59 -3.90
C ARG A 24 -5.86 -7.22 -2.82
N ALA A 25 -5.26 -7.88 -1.83
CA ALA A 25 -5.99 -8.48 -0.71
C ALA A 25 -6.73 -7.42 0.11
N ALA A 26 -6.10 -6.27 0.37
CA ALA A 26 -6.72 -5.16 1.07
C ALA A 26 -7.92 -4.58 0.28
N ARG A 27 -7.77 -4.37 -1.03
CA ARG A 27 -8.89 -3.92 -1.90
C ARG A 27 -10.05 -4.90 -1.87
N ALA A 28 -9.79 -6.19 -2.00
CA ALA A 28 -10.82 -7.22 -1.96
C ALA A 28 -11.58 -7.22 -0.61
N LYS A 29 -10.87 -7.00 0.50
CA LYS A 29 -11.45 -6.98 1.84
C LYS A 29 -12.23 -5.71 2.16
N LEU A 30 -11.72 -4.55 1.73
CA LEU A 30 -12.28 -3.24 2.08
C LEU A 30 -13.36 -2.80 1.08
N GLY A 31 -13.26 -3.23 -0.18
CA GLY A 31 -14.17 -2.84 -1.24
C GLY A 31 -14.33 -1.32 -1.33
N LYS A 32 -15.57 -0.85 -1.42
CA LYS A 32 -15.90 0.58 -1.54
C LYS A 32 -15.70 1.40 -0.24
N LYS A 33 -15.24 0.78 0.85
CA LYS A 33 -15.02 1.46 2.14
C LYS A 33 -13.70 2.21 2.21
N ALA A 34 -12.81 1.98 1.24
CA ALA A 34 -11.51 2.64 1.17
C ALA A 34 -11.22 3.07 -0.27
N VAL A 35 -10.42 4.12 -0.40
CA VAL A 35 -9.88 4.64 -1.65
C VAL A 35 -8.36 4.58 -1.53
N ILE A 36 -7.68 4.08 -2.56
CA ILE A 36 -6.22 4.04 -2.58
C ILE A 36 -5.68 5.30 -3.25
N LEU A 37 -4.98 6.11 -2.46
CA LEU A 37 -4.26 7.28 -2.93
C LEU A 37 -2.79 6.90 -3.17
N CYS A 38 -2.36 6.91 -4.43
CA CYS A 38 -0.97 6.63 -4.81
C CYS A 38 -0.17 7.92 -4.94
N HIS A 39 1.01 8.00 -4.31
CA HIS A 39 1.93 9.12 -4.52
C HIS A 39 2.79 8.87 -5.78
N HIS A 40 2.63 9.77 -6.75
CA HIS A 40 3.06 9.60 -8.13
C HIS A 40 4.54 10.02 -8.33
N HIS A 41 5.47 9.05 -8.39
CA HIS A 41 6.72 9.23 -9.12
C HIS A 41 6.91 8.05 -10.11
N GLN A 42 6.28 8.18 -11.29
CA GLN A 42 6.43 7.42 -12.56
C GLN A 42 6.46 5.87 -12.55
N ARG A 43 6.26 5.21 -11.41
CA ARG A 43 6.23 3.75 -11.29
C ARG A 43 4.89 3.14 -11.72
N ALA A 44 4.85 2.53 -12.90
CA ALA A 44 3.68 1.86 -13.48
C ALA A 44 3.05 0.82 -12.55
N ASP A 45 3.89 0.14 -11.78
CA ASP A 45 3.49 -0.86 -10.80
C ASP A 45 2.70 -0.26 -9.62
N ILE A 46 2.78 1.05 -9.37
CA ILE A 46 2.03 1.73 -8.31
C ILE A 46 0.70 2.28 -8.84
N TYR A 47 0.67 2.91 -10.02
CA TYR A 47 -0.56 3.51 -10.57
C TYR A 47 -1.68 2.52 -10.83
N GLN A 48 -1.35 1.25 -11.09
CA GLN A 48 -2.35 0.22 -11.35
C GLN A 48 -3.34 0.02 -10.18
N HIS A 49 -3.02 0.53 -8.98
CA HIS A 49 -3.85 0.42 -7.79
C HIS A 49 -4.61 1.70 -7.43
N ALA A 50 -4.35 2.81 -8.11
CA ALA A 50 -5.04 4.06 -7.84
C ALA A 50 -6.53 3.91 -8.19
N ASP A 51 -7.38 4.41 -7.30
CA ASP A 51 -8.83 4.51 -7.50
C ASP A 51 -9.22 5.93 -7.98
#